data_AF-A0A821CZM7-F1
#
_entry.id   AF-A0A821CZM7-F1
#
_cell.length_a   1.000
_cell.length_b   1.000
_cell.length_c   1.000
_cell.angle_alpha   90.00
_cell.angle_beta   90.00
_cell.angle_gamma   90.00
#
_symmetry.space_group_name_H-M   'P 1'
#
loop_
_entity.id
_entity.type
_entity.pdbx_description
1 polymer ?
#
loop_
_entity_poly.entity_id
_entity_poly.type
_entity_poly.pdbx_seq_one_letter_code
_entity_poly.pdbx_strand_id
1 'polypeptide(L)'
;MVKTKTKPKKRRTFATDKHNSKTRVDTVNKVNPFDLHVNRLKHDVLGKKRSYERGGQPLKSRSRGIEKRKRTLLKELNSVFKRNTFIDHRIGENDPTLTNDEKLMQRLIAERTKMRPGKESRYNLNDEEDLTHYGQSLS
;
A
#
# COMPACT_ATOMS: atom_id res chain seq x y z
N MET A 1 -28.58 -14.19 69.93
CA MET A 1 -27.39 -13.31 69.88
C MET A 1 -26.18 -14.19 69.51
N VAL A 2 -25.85 -14.32 68.22
CA VAL A 2 -24.85 -15.28 67.72
C VAL A 2 -23.57 -14.53 67.35
N LYS A 3 -22.47 -14.81 68.06
CA LYS A 3 -21.14 -14.23 67.83
C LYS A 3 -20.54 -14.78 66.54
N THR A 4 -20.25 -13.93 65.56
CA THR A 4 -19.50 -14.29 64.34
C THR A 4 -17.99 -14.12 64.57
N LYS A 5 -17.23 -15.19 64.32
CA LYS A 5 -15.75 -15.20 64.40
C LYS A 5 -15.15 -14.54 63.14
N THR A 6 -14.43 -13.44 63.28
CA THR A 6 -13.68 -12.78 62.19
C THR A 6 -12.27 -13.38 62.05
N LYS A 7 -11.85 -13.74 60.83
CA LYS A 7 -10.52 -14.28 60.52
C LYS A 7 -9.45 -13.16 60.45
N PRO A 8 -8.19 -13.38 60.89
CA PRO A 8 -7.16 -12.33 60.88
C PRO A 8 -6.59 -12.09 59.47
N LYS A 9 -6.49 -10.82 59.04
CA LYS A 9 -5.83 -10.39 57.79
C LYS A 9 -4.30 -10.46 57.95
N LYS A 10 -3.63 -11.26 57.12
CA LYS A 10 -2.15 -11.26 56.98
C LYS A 10 -1.68 -9.91 56.42
N ARG A 11 -0.83 -9.20 57.17
CA ARG A 11 -0.14 -7.98 56.70
C ARG A 11 0.99 -8.39 55.75
N ARG A 12 0.92 -7.97 54.48
CA ARG A 12 2.04 -8.05 53.54
C ARG A 12 3.00 -6.90 53.85
N THR A 13 4.22 -7.20 54.27
CA THR A 13 5.30 -6.21 54.36
C THR A 13 5.79 -5.91 52.96
N PHE A 14 5.58 -4.68 52.48
CA PHE A 14 6.18 -4.20 51.24
C PHE A 14 7.67 -3.94 51.50
N ALA A 15 8.51 -4.92 51.20
CA ALA A 15 9.94 -4.68 51.07
C ALA A 15 10.15 -3.77 49.86
N THR A 16 10.66 -2.55 50.12
CA THR A 16 11.04 -1.59 49.10
C THR A 16 12.35 -2.01 48.45
N ASP A 17 12.28 -2.87 47.43
CA ASP A 17 13.40 -3.09 46.52
C ASP A 17 13.45 -1.93 45.51
N LYS A 18 13.97 -0.80 45.98
CA LYS A 18 14.07 0.47 45.23
C LYS A 18 15.51 0.76 44.81
N HIS A 19 16.23 -0.23 44.28
CA HIS A 19 17.58 0.00 43.74
C HIS A 19 17.89 -0.65 42.39
N ASN A 20 16.86 -0.94 41.59
CA ASN A 20 17.09 -1.31 40.19
C ASN A 20 16.09 -0.68 39.21
N SER A 21 15.73 0.59 39.43
CA SER A 21 15.35 1.45 38.31
C SER A 21 16.63 1.96 37.67
N LYS A 22 17.41 1.05 37.06
CA LYS A 22 18.28 1.44 35.95
C LYS A 22 17.37 2.17 34.99
N THR A 23 17.56 3.48 34.96
CA THR A 23 17.12 4.38 33.91
C THR A 23 17.03 3.58 32.63
N ARG A 24 15.80 3.33 32.17
CA ARG A 24 15.58 3.15 30.75
C ARG A 24 16.09 4.46 30.19
N VAL A 25 17.37 4.47 29.82
CA VAL A 25 17.94 5.49 28.97
C VAL A 25 17.03 5.41 27.78
N ASP A 26 16.07 6.33 27.72
CA ASP A 26 15.25 6.51 26.56
C ASP A 26 16.26 6.56 25.44
N THR A 27 16.27 5.52 24.61
CA THR A 27 16.91 5.54 23.31
C THR A 27 16.06 6.49 22.47
N VAL A 28 15.99 7.77 22.91
CA VAL A 28 15.66 8.90 22.10
C VAL A 28 16.72 8.79 21.03
N ASN A 29 16.33 8.22 19.89
CA ASN A 29 17.14 8.18 18.69
C ASN A 29 17.68 9.59 18.50
N LYS A 30 18.92 9.80 18.93
CA LYS A 30 19.54 11.10 19.02
C LYS A 30 19.80 11.42 17.56
N VAL A 31 18.87 12.17 16.96
CA VAL A 31 18.93 12.49 15.54
C VAL A 31 20.28 13.17 15.33
N ASN A 32 21.06 12.63 14.40
CA ASN A 32 22.39 13.13 14.13
C ASN A 32 22.30 14.63 13.82
N PRO A 33 23.04 15.51 14.53
CA PRO A 33 23.00 16.94 14.29
C PRO A 33 23.39 17.32 12.86
N PHE A 34 24.20 16.51 12.17
CA PHE A 34 24.58 16.74 10.78
C PHE A 34 23.45 16.46 9.76
N ASP A 35 22.40 15.75 10.16
CA ASP A 35 21.25 15.47 9.31
C ASP A 35 20.23 16.62 9.29
N LEU A 36 20.39 17.60 10.18
CA LEU A 36 19.49 18.72 10.39
C LEU A 36 20.11 20.02 9.89
N HIS A 37 19.39 20.74 9.04
CA HIS A 37 19.72 22.11 8.65
C HIS A 37 18.83 23.08 9.40
N VAL A 38 19.42 23.82 10.34
CA VAL A 38 18.70 24.74 11.23
C VAL A 38 19.03 26.18 10.86
N ASN A 39 18.00 26.98 10.59
CA ASN A 39 18.13 28.42 10.37
C ASN A 39 17.95 29.17 11.70
N ARG A 40 18.87 30.12 11.97
CA ARG A 40 18.79 30.97 13.16
C ARG A 40 17.58 31.89 13.07
N LEU A 41 16.83 32.01 14.17
CA LEU A 41 15.74 32.96 14.27
C LEU A 41 16.31 34.36 14.53
N LYS A 42 15.78 35.37 13.83
CA LYS A 42 16.16 36.77 14.05
C LYS A 42 15.45 37.38 15.27
N HIS A 43 14.14 37.11 15.42
CA HIS A 43 13.32 37.62 16.52
C HIS A 43 12.35 36.54 17.00
N ASP A 44 12.22 36.39 18.32
CA ASP A 44 11.21 35.51 18.91
C ASP A 44 9.86 36.22 18.97
N VAL A 45 8.81 35.54 18.52
CA VAL A 45 7.45 36.08 18.47
C VAL A 45 6.54 35.10 19.19
N LEU A 46 5.96 35.56 20.30
CA LEU A 46 5.09 34.77 21.15
C LEU A 46 3.90 34.22 20.36
N GLY A 47 3.60 32.93 20.54
CA GLY A 47 2.43 32.26 19.93
C GLY A 47 2.64 31.74 18.50
N LYS A 48 3.81 31.97 17.87
CA LYS A 48 4.08 31.46 16.51
C LYS A 48 4.49 29.98 16.55
N LYS A 49 3.57 29.07 16.20
CA LYS A 49 3.89 27.65 15.99
C LYS A 49 4.75 27.49 14.74
N ARG A 50 5.97 26.98 14.88
CA ARG A 50 6.89 26.77 13.75
C ARG A 50 6.91 25.30 13.37
N SER A 51 6.48 24.99 12.15
CA SER A 51 6.55 23.63 11.58
C SER A 51 7.99 23.12 11.41
N TYR A 52 8.99 24.00 11.51
CA TYR A 52 10.39 23.74 11.20
C TYR A 52 11.33 23.96 12.40
N GLU A 53 10.81 23.92 13.63
CA GLU A 53 11.61 24.10 14.86
C GLU A 53 12.75 23.08 14.99
N ARG A 54 12.64 21.92 14.32
CA ARG A 54 13.68 20.89 14.24
C ARG A 54 14.63 21.05 13.03
N GLY A 55 14.46 22.08 12.21
CA GLY A 55 15.21 22.29 10.97
C GLY A 55 14.75 21.41 9.80
N GLY A 56 15.22 21.74 8.60
CA GLY A 56 15.05 20.88 7.43
C GLY A 56 15.92 19.63 7.51
N GLN A 57 15.58 18.57 6.76
CA GLN A 57 16.38 17.34 6.65
C GLN A 57 16.94 17.18 5.23
N PRO A 58 18.10 17.78 4.91
CA PRO A 58 18.63 17.82 3.54
C PRO A 58 18.90 16.43 2.98
N LEU A 59 19.50 15.54 3.78
CA LEU A 59 19.85 14.19 3.34
C LEU A 59 18.61 13.36 2.97
N LYS A 60 17.54 13.44 3.78
CA LYS A 60 16.27 12.75 3.48
C LYS A 60 15.57 13.34 2.26
N SER A 61 15.65 14.66 2.07
CA SER A 61 15.12 15.30 0.86
C SER A 61 15.88 14.82 -0.39
N ARG A 62 17.21 14.77 -0.31
CA ARG A 62 18.07 14.28 -1.40
C ARG A 62 17.82 12.80 -1.71
N SER A 63 17.70 11.95 -0.70
CA SER A 63 17.42 10.52 -0.90
C SER A 63 16.06 10.31 -1.57
N ARG A 64 15.01 11.01 -1.11
CA ARG A 64 13.68 11.02 -1.75
C ARG A 64 13.74 11.47 -3.21
N GLY A 65 14.53 12.50 -3.51
CA GLY A 65 14.74 12.96 -4.89
C GLY A 65 15.40 11.91 -5.77
N ILE A 66 16.41 11.21 -5.25
CA ILE A 66 17.08 10.10 -5.96
C ILE A 66 16.12 8.94 -6.17
N GLU A 67 15.36 8.54 -5.15
CA GLU A 67 14.35 7.48 -5.25
C GLU A 67 13.27 7.82 -6.29
N LYS A 68 12.81 9.08 -6.34
CA LYS A 68 11.87 9.53 -7.36
C LYS A 68 12.44 9.35 -8.77
N ARG A 69 13.69 9.75 -9.01
CA ARG A 69 14.36 9.54 -10.32
C ARG A 69 14.52 8.07 -10.67
N LYS A 70 14.85 7.21 -9.69
CA LYS A 70 14.92 5.76 -9.88
C LYS A 70 13.56 5.16 -10.25
N ARG A 71 12.45 5.72 -9.76
CA ARG A 71 11.09 5.25 -10.09
C ARG A 71 10.59 5.76 -11.44
N THR A 72 10.97 6.97 -11.86
CA THR A 72 10.51 7.60 -13.12
C THR A 72 11.56 7.50 -14.22
N LEU A 73 12.58 8.35 -14.19
CA LEU A 73 13.57 8.50 -15.28
C LEU A 73 14.32 7.21 -15.58
N LEU A 74 14.70 6.44 -14.56
CA LEU A 74 15.38 5.15 -14.78
C LEU A 74 14.46 4.14 -15.48
N LYS A 75 13.17 4.14 -15.12
CA LYS A 75 12.17 3.27 -15.78
C LYS A 75 11.97 3.70 -17.24
N GLU A 76 11.87 5.00 -17.48
CA GLU A 76 11.77 5.60 -18.82
C GLU A 76 12.99 5.22 -19.68
N LEU A 77 14.21 5.44 -19.17
CA LEU A 77 15.46 5.10 -19.85
C LEU A 77 15.51 3.61 -20.24
N ASN A 78 15.14 2.72 -19.31
CA ASN A 78 15.08 1.28 -19.56
C ASN A 78 14.03 0.89 -20.61
N SER A 79 13.03 1.74 -20.84
CA SER A 79 11.99 1.53 -21.85
C SER A 79 12.28 2.20 -23.20
N VAL A 80 13.27 3.08 -23.33
CA VAL A 80 13.56 3.83 -24.58
C VAL A 80 13.76 2.90 -25.79
N PHE A 81 14.45 1.78 -25.60
CA PHE A 81 14.71 0.81 -26.69
C PHE A 81 13.66 -0.31 -26.77
N LYS A 82 12.59 -0.25 -25.97
CA LYS A 82 11.50 -1.23 -25.97
C LYS A 82 10.33 -0.69 -26.77
N ARG A 83 9.82 -1.50 -27.70
CA ARG A 83 8.64 -1.16 -28.51
C ARG A 83 7.33 -1.71 -27.94
N ASN A 84 7.40 -2.62 -26.97
CA ASN A 84 6.22 -3.20 -26.35
C ASN A 84 5.73 -2.36 -25.17
N THR A 85 4.47 -1.96 -25.21
CA THR A 85 3.79 -1.28 -24.11
C THR A 85 2.63 -2.14 -23.64
N PHE A 86 2.49 -2.31 -22.32
CA PHE A 86 1.33 -2.98 -21.75
C PHE A 86 0.22 -1.94 -21.62
N ILE A 87 -0.89 -2.14 -22.33
CA ILE A 87 -2.09 -1.32 -22.23
C ILE A 87 -3.07 -2.05 -21.34
N ASP A 88 -3.45 -1.41 -20.23
CA ASP A 88 -4.38 -1.99 -19.29
C ASP A 88 -5.83 -1.62 -19.64
N HIS A 89 -6.53 -2.59 -20.20
CA HIS A 89 -7.93 -2.49 -20.63
C HIS A 89 -8.93 -2.92 -19.53
N ARG A 90 -8.52 -3.00 -18.26
CA ARG A 90 -9.45 -3.28 -17.16
C ARG A 90 -10.51 -2.18 -17.06
N ILE A 91 -11.77 -2.60 -16.95
CA ILE A 91 -12.94 -1.71 -16.93
C ILE A 91 -12.82 -0.71 -15.78
N GLY A 92 -12.78 0.59 -16.13
CA GLY A 92 -12.88 1.69 -15.17
C GLY A 92 -11.65 1.97 -14.31
N GLU A 93 -10.52 1.27 -14.49
CA GLU A 93 -9.32 1.49 -13.66
C GLU A 93 -8.55 2.75 -14.07
N ASN A 94 -8.37 2.97 -15.38
CA ASN A 94 -7.56 4.07 -15.91
C ASN A 94 -8.36 5.21 -16.53
N ASP A 95 -9.69 5.12 -16.54
CA ASP A 95 -10.55 6.14 -17.14
C ASP A 95 -11.12 7.08 -16.05
N PRO A 96 -10.67 8.35 -15.98
CA PRO A 96 -11.18 9.32 -15.03
C PRO A 96 -12.54 9.90 -15.41
N THR A 97 -13.03 9.63 -16.64
CA THR A 97 -14.32 10.17 -17.12
C THR A 97 -15.52 9.36 -16.65
N LEU A 98 -15.31 8.07 -16.36
CA LEU A 98 -16.36 7.17 -15.87
C LEU A 98 -16.66 7.42 -14.40
N THR A 99 -17.93 7.63 -14.09
CA THR A 99 -18.44 7.62 -12.71
C THR A 99 -18.45 6.20 -12.14
N ASN A 100 -18.49 6.06 -10.80
CA ASN A 100 -18.47 4.74 -10.15
C ASN A 100 -19.62 3.83 -10.62
N ASP A 101 -20.80 4.41 -10.83
CA ASP A 101 -22.00 3.68 -11.28
C ASP A 101 -21.86 3.17 -12.72
N GLU A 102 -21.28 3.98 -13.60
CA GLU A 102 -20.99 3.57 -14.98
C GLU A 102 -19.94 2.44 -15.02
N LYS A 103 -18.92 2.49 -14.14
CA LYS A 103 -17.93 1.40 -14.00
C LYS A 103 -18.59 0.09 -13.55
N LEU A 104 -19.52 0.16 -12.60
CA LEU A 104 -20.31 -0.98 -12.14
C LEU A 104 -21.19 -1.56 -13.25
N MET A 105 -21.86 -0.69 -14.02
CA MET A 105 -22.69 -1.09 -15.15
C MET A 105 -21.88 -1.78 -16.25
N GLN A 106 -20.74 -1.20 -16.65
CA GLN A 106 -19.85 -1.80 -17.64
C GLN A 106 -19.30 -3.15 -17.17
N ARG A 107 -18.94 -3.28 -15.88
CA ARG A 107 -18.51 -4.55 -15.28
C ARG A 107 -19.63 -5.60 -15.37
N LEU A 108 -20.86 -5.23 -15.03
CA LEU A 108 -22.01 -6.12 -15.10
C LEU A 108 -22.32 -6.56 -16.55
N ILE A 109 -22.19 -5.66 -17.52
CA ILE A 109 -22.32 -6.00 -18.95
C ILE A 109 -21.21 -6.96 -19.38
N ALA A 110 -19.96 -6.70 -19.00
CA ALA A 110 -18.83 -7.57 -19.32
C ALA A 110 -18.95 -8.96 -18.67
N GLU A 111 -19.41 -9.03 -17.42
CA GLU A 111 -19.69 -10.29 -16.73
C GLU A 111 -20.81 -11.06 -17.44
N ARG A 112 -21.92 -10.39 -17.74
CA ARG A 112 -23.06 -11.02 -18.43
C ARG A 112 -22.68 -11.50 -19.84
N THR A 113 -21.83 -10.76 -20.56
CA THR A 113 -21.33 -11.19 -21.88
C THR A 113 -20.31 -12.31 -21.80
N LYS A 114 -19.59 -12.47 -20.68
CA LYS A 114 -18.74 -13.65 -20.42
C LYS A 114 -19.57 -14.88 -20.07
N MET A 115 -20.64 -14.72 -19.28
CA MET A 115 -21.51 -15.81 -18.84
C MET A 115 -22.56 -16.24 -19.88
N ARG A 116 -22.69 -15.50 -20.99
CA ARG A 116 -23.61 -15.87 -22.07
C ARG A 116 -23.13 -17.17 -22.75
N PRO A 117 -23.96 -18.23 -22.81
CA PRO A 117 -23.57 -19.56 -23.31
C PRO A 117 -23.31 -19.66 -24.83
N GLY A 118 -23.27 -18.54 -25.56
CA GLY A 118 -23.02 -18.52 -27.01
C GLY A 118 -21.56 -18.42 -27.43
N LYS A 119 -20.60 -18.26 -26.50
CA LYS A 119 -19.16 -18.22 -26.86
C LYS A 119 -18.54 -19.61 -27.03
N GLU A 120 -19.12 -20.65 -26.42
CA GLU A 120 -18.78 -22.06 -26.65
C GLU A 120 -19.08 -22.45 -28.12
N SER A 121 -20.12 -21.87 -28.72
CA SER A 121 -20.51 -22.16 -30.11
C SER A 121 -19.59 -21.59 -31.18
N ARG A 122 -18.61 -20.74 -30.84
CA ARG A 122 -17.61 -20.26 -31.83
C ARG A 122 -16.66 -21.36 -32.29
N TYR A 123 -16.56 -22.44 -31.51
CA TYR A 123 -15.79 -23.64 -31.84
C TYR A 123 -16.67 -24.90 -31.94
N ASN A 124 -18.00 -24.76 -31.80
CA ASN A 124 -18.93 -25.84 -32.09
C ASN A 124 -19.09 -25.94 -33.61
N LEU A 125 -18.03 -26.41 -34.29
CA LEU A 125 -18.11 -26.93 -35.64
C LEU A 125 -19.01 -28.15 -35.51
N ASN A 126 -20.26 -28.04 -35.95
CA ASN A 126 -21.16 -29.17 -35.99
C ASN A 126 -20.45 -30.25 -36.84
N ASP A 127 -20.16 -31.42 -36.26
CA ASP A 127 -19.40 -32.53 -36.84
C ASP A 127 -20.14 -33.22 -38.02
N GLU A 128 -20.60 -32.44 -39.00
CA GLU A 128 -21.25 -32.90 -40.24
C GLU A 128 -20.42 -32.48 -41.48
N GLU A 129 -19.11 -32.29 -41.32
CA GLU A 129 -18.20 -32.34 -42.46
C GLU A 129 -17.72 -33.78 -42.63
N ASP A 130 -18.29 -34.48 -43.61
CA ASP A 130 -17.79 -35.79 -44.06
C ASP A 130 -16.29 -35.65 -44.38
N LEU A 131 -15.46 -36.41 -43.67
CA LEU A 131 -14.01 -36.39 -43.85
C LEU A 131 -13.69 -36.82 -45.29
N THR A 132 -13.30 -35.88 -46.15
CA THR A 132 -12.98 -36.16 -47.56
C THR A 132 -11.48 -36.04 -47.82
N HIS A 133 -10.95 -36.96 -48.65
CA HIS A 133 -9.58 -36.89 -49.15
C HIS A 133 -9.59 -37.13 -50.67
N TYR A 134 -9.05 -36.19 -51.44
CA TYR A 134 -9.15 -36.15 -52.90
C TYR A 134 -10.59 -36.21 -53.47
N GLY A 135 -11.57 -35.70 -52.74
CA GLY A 135 -12.97 -35.68 -53.19
C GLY A 135 -13.73 -36.99 -53.00
N GLN A 136 -13.18 -37.93 -52.21
CA GLN A 136 -13.89 -39.14 -51.76
C GLN A 136 -14.09 -39.09 -50.25
N SER A 137 -15.27 -39.46 -49.77
CA SER A 137 -15.56 -39.62 -48.34
C SER A 137 -14.76 -40.80 -47.77
N LEU A 138 -14.13 -40.58 -46.62
CA LEU A 138 -13.38 -41.58 -45.84
C LEU A 138 -14.23 -42.20 -44.72
N SER A 139 -15.56 -42.08 -44.82
CA SER A 139 -16.50 -42.70 -43.88
C SER A 139 -16.74 -44.18 -44.18
#